data_AF-A0A078JVH3-F1
#
_entry.id   AF-A0A078JVH3-F1
#
_cell.length_a   1.000
_cell.length_b   1.000
_cell.length_c   1.000
_cell.angle_alpha   90.00
_cell.angle_beta   90.00
_cell.angle_gamma   90.00
#
_symmetry.space_group_name_H-M   'P 1'
#
loop_
_entity.id
_entity.type
_entity.pdbx_description
1 polymer ?
#
loop_
_entity_poly.entity_id
_entity_poly.type
_entity_poly.pdbx_seq_one_letter_code
_entity_poly.pdbx_strand_id
1 'polypeptide(L)'
;MHLFNGWLPPPVAEETKKEKESFARVVRCVKELHRPDDPESVYATLKWISVIELYVRAKSDLSVEDVTELVEIGLQIFHSSQNKLYAQVRWGNVLVRLMNKYRKKLSLKVEWRPLYDTLIHAHFSRSPGPEGWRLRQRHFEAVTSLTRSCRRFFPQGAASDIWSEFMSLLENPWHNSSFEGSGFVRLFLPTNPENQDFFSEKWINNCLELWDSIPNCQFWNSQWAAVLARVIRKCSSIDWESYLPMLFSRFLNMFEVPVANGSGSYPFSVDVPRNTRFLFPNRTMTPSKSIAQSIVYFLKPGSSAHEQFKKLVNLLEQYYHPSNGGRWTYSLERFLLHLVVAFQKRLQREQQ
;
A
#
# COMPACT_ATOMS: atom_id res chain seq x y z
N MET A 1 18.15 24.06 1.62
CA MET A 1 19.26 23.63 0.73
C MET A 1 19.53 22.15 0.96
N HIS A 2 19.47 21.34 -0.09
CA HIS A 2 19.75 19.92 0.02
C HIS A 2 21.24 19.71 0.37
N LEU A 3 21.58 18.79 1.28
CA LEU A 3 22.96 18.59 1.80
C LEU A 3 24.01 18.46 0.67
N PHE A 4 23.67 17.72 -0.38
CA PHE A 4 24.54 17.49 -1.53
C PHE A 4 24.76 18.72 -2.43
N ASN A 5 23.91 19.76 -2.36
CA ASN A 5 24.12 20.97 -3.17
C ASN A 5 25.36 21.74 -2.70
N GLY A 6 25.78 21.56 -1.45
CA GLY A 6 27.04 22.12 -0.93
C GLY A 6 28.29 21.46 -1.51
N TRP A 7 28.16 20.33 -2.21
CA TRP A 7 29.27 19.62 -2.87
C TRP A 7 29.36 19.92 -4.36
N LEU A 8 28.45 20.73 -4.90
CA LEU A 8 28.46 21.12 -6.31
C LEU A 8 29.53 22.20 -6.54
N PRO A 9 30.14 22.25 -7.74
CA PRO A 9 30.96 23.38 -8.14
C PRO A 9 30.19 24.70 -7.95
N PRO A 10 30.83 25.79 -7.47
CA PRO A 10 30.18 27.06 -7.18
C PRO A 10 29.21 27.57 -8.27
N PRO A 11 29.55 27.56 -9.58
CA PRO A 11 28.60 28.04 -10.60
C PRO A 11 27.35 27.17 -10.70
N VAL A 12 27.48 25.85 -10.50
CA VAL A 12 26.35 24.92 -10.54
C VAL A 12 25.49 25.08 -9.28
N ALA A 13 26.13 25.25 -8.13
CA ALA A 13 25.43 25.49 -6.85
C ALA A 13 24.56 26.76 -6.92
N GLU A 14 25.05 27.83 -7.56
CA GLU A 14 24.28 29.07 -7.73
C GLU A 14 23.04 28.86 -8.60
N GLU A 15 23.18 28.13 -9.72
CA GLU A 15 22.04 27.79 -10.57
C GLU A 15 20.98 26.94 -9.84
N THR A 16 21.38 26.10 -8.87
CA THR A 16 20.39 25.33 -8.08
C THR A 16 19.43 26.20 -7.28
N LYS A 17 19.78 27.45 -6.96
CA LYS A 17 18.88 28.37 -6.24
C LYS A 17 17.67 28.76 -7.09
N LYS A 18 17.80 28.74 -8.42
CA LYS A 18 16.73 29.06 -9.37
C LYS A 18 15.77 27.88 -9.62
N GLU A 19 16.05 26.69 -9.08
CA GLU A 19 15.20 25.50 -9.28
C GLU A 19 13.78 25.72 -8.76
N LYS A 20 13.60 26.44 -7.64
CA LYS A 20 12.28 26.74 -7.08
C LYS A 20 11.41 27.55 -8.06
N GLU A 21 11.95 28.66 -8.56
CA GLU A 21 11.26 29.52 -9.52
C GLU A 21 11.02 28.79 -10.86
N SER A 22 11.99 27.98 -11.28
CA SER A 22 11.87 27.17 -12.50
C SER A 22 10.80 26.10 -12.37
N PHE A 23 10.67 25.48 -11.19
CA PHE A 23 9.60 24.53 -10.91
C PHE A 23 8.23 25.22 -10.84
N ALA A 24 8.11 26.38 -10.18
CA ALA A 24 6.88 27.16 -10.17
C ALA A 24 6.38 27.51 -11.59
N ARG A 25 7.31 27.82 -12.51
CA ARG A 25 6.99 27.99 -13.94
C ARG A 25 6.45 26.71 -14.57
N VAL A 26 7.03 25.56 -14.28
CA VAL A 26 6.51 24.26 -14.75
C VAL A 26 5.09 24.02 -14.26
N VAL A 27 4.81 24.28 -12.97
CA VAL A 27 3.46 24.13 -12.39
C VAL A 27 2.45 25.02 -13.11
N ARG A 28 2.80 26.30 -13.32
CA ARG A 28 1.95 27.24 -14.07
C ARG A 28 1.68 26.76 -15.50
N CYS A 29 2.71 26.33 -16.22
CA CYS A 29 2.53 25.82 -17.58
C CYS A 29 1.66 24.56 -17.63
N VAL A 30 1.79 23.64 -16.66
CA VAL A 30 0.91 22.46 -16.58
C VAL A 30 -0.54 22.91 -16.36
N LYS A 31 -0.77 23.88 -15.46
CA LYS A 31 -2.09 24.43 -15.16
C LYS A 31 -2.74 25.09 -16.37
N GLU A 32 -2.01 25.93 -17.10
CA GLU A 32 -2.50 26.63 -18.29
C GLU A 32 -2.80 25.69 -19.46
N LEU A 33 -2.03 24.60 -19.58
CA LEU A 33 -2.24 23.60 -20.63
C LEU A 33 -3.38 22.65 -20.32
N HIS A 34 -3.67 22.39 -19.05
CA HIS A 34 -4.81 21.56 -18.69
C HIS A 34 -6.10 22.38 -18.76
N ARG A 35 -6.95 22.06 -19.74
CA ARG A 35 -8.26 22.69 -19.92
C ARG A 35 -9.33 21.65 -19.61
N PRO A 36 -10.11 21.79 -18.52
CA PRO A 36 -11.14 20.83 -18.16
C PRO A 36 -12.17 20.56 -19.26
N ASP A 37 -12.47 21.59 -20.07
CA ASP A 37 -13.44 21.54 -21.17
C ASP A 37 -12.91 20.84 -22.43
N ASP A 38 -11.59 20.68 -22.54
CA ASP A 38 -10.94 20.02 -23.67
C ASP A 38 -10.30 18.70 -23.20
N PRO A 39 -10.94 17.55 -23.47
CA PRO A 39 -10.40 16.25 -23.12
C PRO A 39 -8.99 16.03 -23.68
N GLU A 40 -8.68 16.55 -24.86
CA GLU A 40 -7.39 16.36 -25.54
C GLU A 40 -6.24 17.15 -24.91
N SER A 41 -6.56 18.19 -24.13
CA SER A 41 -5.59 19.04 -23.44
C SER A 41 -4.61 18.26 -22.56
N VAL A 42 -5.03 17.10 -22.03
CA VAL A 42 -4.21 16.16 -21.27
C VAL A 42 -2.91 15.81 -22.01
N TYR A 43 -2.95 15.60 -23.32
CA TYR A 43 -1.77 15.20 -24.09
C TYR A 43 -0.69 16.30 -24.11
N ALA A 44 -1.10 17.58 -24.13
CA ALA A 44 -0.18 18.70 -24.06
C ALA A 44 0.59 18.77 -22.73
N THR A 45 0.04 18.20 -21.66
CA THR A 45 0.67 18.17 -20.33
C THR A 45 1.75 17.09 -20.21
N LEU A 46 1.72 16.04 -21.05
CA LEU A 46 2.59 14.87 -20.90
C LEU A 46 4.09 15.18 -21.05
N LYS A 47 4.43 16.21 -21.84
CA LYS A 47 5.82 16.66 -22.02
C LYS A 47 6.46 17.16 -20.72
N TRP A 48 5.66 17.64 -19.77
CA TRP A 48 6.14 18.16 -18.50
C TRP A 48 6.47 17.06 -17.50
N ILE A 49 5.95 15.84 -17.70
CA ILE A 49 6.18 14.71 -16.78
C ILE A 49 7.67 14.38 -16.68
N SER A 50 8.40 14.34 -17.81
CA SER A 50 9.85 14.13 -17.78
C SER A 50 10.59 15.25 -17.05
N VAL A 51 10.14 16.50 -17.21
CA VAL A 51 10.73 17.66 -16.52
C VAL A 51 10.51 17.57 -15.01
N ILE A 52 9.28 17.23 -14.57
CA ILE A 52 8.94 17.02 -13.16
C ILE A 52 9.77 15.87 -12.58
N GLU A 53 9.94 14.77 -13.32
CA GLU A 53 10.78 13.64 -12.88
C GLU A 53 12.23 14.06 -12.65
N LEU A 54 12.78 14.99 -13.44
CA LEU A 54 14.14 15.47 -13.26
C LEU A 54 14.31 16.15 -11.90
N TYR A 55 13.40 17.06 -11.50
CA TYR A 55 13.46 17.70 -10.17
C TYR A 55 13.34 16.69 -9.02
N VAL A 56 12.53 15.64 -9.20
CA VAL A 56 12.41 14.57 -8.20
C VAL A 56 13.74 13.81 -8.08
N ARG A 57 14.34 13.40 -9.21
CA ARG A 57 15.60 12.64 -9.26
C ARG A 57 16.81 13.45 -8.80
N ALA A 58 16.87 14.73 -9.17
CA ALA A 58 17.90 15.67 -8.76
C ALA A 58 17.83 16.01 -7.26
N LYS A 59 16.76 15.57 -6.56
CA LYS A 59 16.49 15.90 -5.16
C LYS A 59 16.42 17.42 -4.91
N SER A 60 15.98 18.17 -5.92
CA SER A 60 15.81 19.62 -5.87
C SER A 60 14.96 20.05 -4.67
N ASP A 61 15.34 21.20 -4.09
CA ASP A 61 14.68 21.79 -2.92
C ASP A 61 13.48 22.64 -3.38
N LEU A 62 12.36 21.98 -3.66
CA LEU A 62 11.14 22.61 -4.16
C LEU A 62 10.28 23.21 -3.03
N SER A 63 9.50 24.26 -3.34
CA SER A 63 8.47 24.76 -2.42
C SER A 63 7.40 23.68 -2.17
N VAL A 64 6.80 23.66 -0.99
CA VAL A 64 5.77 22.66 -0.67
C VAL A 64 4.46 23.06 -1.33
N GLU A 65 4.23 24.35 -1.48
CA GLU A 65 3.07 24.99 -2.08
C GLU A 65 2.95 24.61 -3.56
N ASP A 66 4.02 24.80 -4.36
CA ASP A 66 4.01 24.42 -5.78
C ASP A 66 3.87 22.91 -5.96
N VAL A 67 4.48 22.11 -5.07
CA VAL A 67 4.34 20.65 -5.13
C VAL A 67 2.92 20.22 -4.79
N THR A 68 2.26 20.89 -3.84
CA THR A 68 0.86 20.62 -3.46
C THR A 68 -0.05 20.97 -4.64
N GLU A 69 0.10 22.15 -5.22
CA GLU A 69 -0.67 22.58 -6.40
C GLU A 69 -0.47 21.61 -7.58
N LEU A 70 0.76 21.19 -7.86
CA LEU A 70 1.03 20.22 -8.92
C LEU A 70 0.38 18.85 -8.66
N VAL A 71 0.36 18.40 -7.39
CA VAL A 71 -0.29 17.12 -7.03
C VAL A 71 -1.80 17.22 -7.22
N GLU A 72 -2.42 18.33 -6.83
CA GLU A 72 -3.86 18.56 -7.01
C GLU A 72 -4.24 18.62 -8.49
N ILE A 73 -3.54 19.43 -9.29
CA ILE A 73 -3.75 19.50 -10.74
C ILE A 73 -3.48 18.15 -11.39
N GLY A 74 -2.42 17.45 -10.99
CA GLY A 74 -2.10 16.13 -11.53
C GLY A 74 -3.17 15.09 -11.21
N LEU A 75 -3.80 15.15 -10.03
CA LEU A 75 -4.95 14.30 -9.70
C LEU A 75 -6.17 14.65 -10.57
N GLN A 76 -6.45 15.93 -10.80
CA GLN A 76 -7.52 16.35 -11.73
C GLN A 76 -7.26 15.87 -13.16
N ILE A 77 -6.03 16.00 -13.66
CA ILE A 77 -5.62 15.46 -14.97
C ILE A 77 -5.80 13.94 -14.99
N PHE A 78 -5.40 13.24 -13.93
CA PHE A 78 -5.55 11.79 -13.84
C PHE A 78 -7.02 11.36 -13.91
N HIS A 79 -7.92 12.07 -13.21
CA HIS A 79 -9.35 11.76 -13.20
C HIS A 79 -10.06 12.10 -14.51
N SER A 80 -9.75 13.26 -15.12
CA SER A 80 -10.28 13.62 -16.44
C SER A 80 -9.81 12.70 -17.57
N SER A 81 -8.75 11.92 -17.34
CA SER A 81 -8.16 10.99 -18.30
C SER A 81 -8.78 9.58 -18.29
N GLN A 82 -10.03 9.40 -17.89
CA GLN A 82 -10.64 8.09 -17.59
C GLN A 82 -10.51 7.03 -18.71
N ASN A 83 -10.52 7.45 -19.98
CA ASN A 83 -10.34 6.56 -21.15
C ASN A 83 -8.96 6.68 -21.81
N LYS A 84 -8.02 7.37 -21.16
CA LYS A 84 -6.68 7.67 -21.67
C LYS A 84 -5.64 6.99 -20.79
N LEU A 85 -5.63 5.65 -20.82
CA LEU A 85 -4.82 4.83 -19.92
C LEU A 85 -3.33 5.21 -19.94
N TYR A 86 -2.79 5.57 -21.10
CA TYR A 86 -1.41 6.04 -21.20
C TYR A 86 -1.17 7.32 -20.39
N ALA A 87 -2.06 8.30 -20.49
CA ALA A 87 -1.95 9.53 -19.70
C ALA A 87 -2.07 9.25 -18.20
N GLN A 88 -3.02 8.42 -17.79
CA GLN A 88 -3.19 7.99 -16.40
C GLN A 88 -1.95 7.26 -15.86
N VAL A 89 -1.34 6.38 -16.65
CA VAL A 89 -0.07 5.72 -16.29
C VAL A 89 1.03 6.75 -16.04
N ARG A 90 1.20 7.71 -16.95
CA ARG A 90 2.28 8.69 -16.89
C ARG A 90 2.10 9.62 -15.68
N TRP A 91 0.91 10.19 -15.51
CA TRP A 91 0.59 11.07 -14.38
C TRP A 91 0.59 10.33 -13.05
N GLY A 92 -0.07 9.17 -12.96
CA GLY A 92 -0.14 8.36 -11.74
C GLY A 92 1.25 8.01 -11.21
N ASN A 93 2.19 7.63 -12.08
CA ASN A 93 3.57 7.33 -11.67
C ASN A 93 4.32 8.57 -11.14
N VAL A 94 4.14 9.74 -11.76
CA VAL A 94 4.78 10.98 -11.27
C VAL A 94 4.20 11.41 -9.93
N LEU A 95 2.87 11.34 -9.77
CA LEU A 95 2.16 11.64 -8.54
C LEU A 95 2.62 10.75 -7.39
N VAL A 96 2.72 9.44 -7.61
CA VAL A 96 3.24 8.49 -6.62
C VAL A 96 4.62 8.92 -6.12
N ARG A 97 5.52 9.35 -7.01
CA ARG A 97 6.87 9.79 -6.62
C ARG A 97 6.83 11.09 -5.82
N LEU A 98 6.07 12.08 -6.26
CA LEU A 98 5.91 13.37 -5.55
C LEU A 98 5.30 13.16 -4.16
N MET A 99 4.16 12.47 -4.09
CA MET A 99 3.46 12.20 -2.83
C MET A 99 4.31 11.39 -1.85
N ASN A 100 5.11 10.44 -2.33
CA ASN A 100 6.01 9.67 -1.46
C ASN A 100 7.23 10.49 -0.99
N LYS A 101 7.80 11.36 -1.84
CA LYS A 101 8.93 12.25 -1.47
C LYS A 101 8.48 13.30 -0.45
N TYR A 102 7.32 13.93 -0.66
CA TYR A 102 6.81 15.03 0.18
C TYR A 102 5.76 14.56 1.21
N ARG A 103 5.68 13.24 1.46
CA ARG A 103 4.62 12.58 2.26
C ARG A 103 4.32 13.19 3.63
N LYS A 104 5.32 13.75 4.31
CA LYS A 104 5.16 14.35 5.65
C LYS A 104 4.81 15.85 5.59
N LYS A 105 5.03 16.50 4.45
CA LYS A 105 4.87 17.95 4.27
C LYS A 105 3.58 18.33 3.55
N LEU A 106 3.02 17.40 2.74
CA LEU A 106 1.77 17.63 2.03
C LEU A 106 0.58 17.65 2.99
N SER A 107 -0.33 18.60 2.76
CA SER A 107 -1.67 18.66 3.34
C SER A 107 -2.67 18.59 2.18
N LEU A 108 -3.32 17.45 2.01
CA LEU A 108 -4.24 17.18 0.90
C LEU A 108 -5.49 16.49 1.45
N LYS A 109 -6.61 16.67 0.76
CA LYS A 109 -7.82 15.86 0.92
C LYS A 109 -8.10 15.18 -0.42
N VAL A 110 -8.12 13.85 -0.41
CA VAL A 110 -8.32 13.06 -1.62
C VAL A 110 -9.47 12.11 -1.42
N GLU A 111 -10.48 12.20 -2.28
CA GLU A 111 -11.60 11.26 -2.28
C GLU A 111 -11.18 9.89 -2.81
N TRP A 112 -11.62 8.83 -2.14
CA TRP A 112 -11.27 7.46 -2.51
C TRP A 112 -12.10 6.94 -3.68
N ARG A 113 -13.36 7.39 -3.80
CA ARG A 113 -14.33 6.89 -4.77
C ARG A 113 -13.88 7.05 -6.22
N PRO A 114 -13.35 8.21 -6.68
CA PRO A 114 -12.88 8.36 -8.05
C PRO A 114 -11.74 7.39 -8.43
N LEU A 115 -10.86 7.04 -7.48
CA LEU A 115 -9.80 6.06 -7.69
C LEU A 115 -10.37 4.64 -7.80
N TYR A 116 -11.39 4.32 -7.00
CA TYR A 116 -12.11 3.06 -7.08
C TYR A 116 -12.86 2.93 -8.41
N ASP A 117 -13.63 3.94 -8.81
CA ASP A 117 -14.38 3.95 -10.06
C ASP A 117 -13.43 3.80 -11.26
N THR A 118 -12.26 4.46 -11.24
CA THR A 118 -11.22 4.29 -12.26
C THR A 118 -10.77 2.82 -12.39
N LEU A 119 -10.58 2.12 -11.26
CA LEU A 119 -10.24 0.69 -11.27
C LEU A 119 -11.38 -0.14 -11.85
N ILE A 120 -12.61 0.07 -11.38
CA ILE A 120 -13.78 -0.69 -11.81
C ILE A 120 -14.02 -0.53 -13.32
N HIS A 121 -14.07 0.71 -13.80
CA HIS A 121 -14.33 0.99 -15.21
C HIS A 121 -13.23 0.44 -16.13
N ALA A 122 -11.95 0.57 -15.75
CA ALA A 122 -10.85 0.17 -16.61
C ALA A 122 -10.55 -1.35 -16.56
N HIS A 123 -10.75 -2.01 -15.41
CA HIS A 123 -10.23 -3.37 -15.18
C HIS A 123 -11.28 -4.41 -14.79
N PHE A 124 -12.48 -4.00 -14.35
CA PHE A 124 -13.56 -4.91 -13.96
C PHE A 124 -14.74 -4.90 -14.94
N SER A 125 -14.70 -4.04 -15.96
CA SER A 125 -15.68 -4.05 -17.06
C SER A 125 -15.41 -5.19 -18.05
N ARG A 126 -16.48 -5.78 -18.60
CA ARG A 126 -16.42 -6.94 -19.53
C ARG A 126 -15.79 -6.64 -20.88
N SER A 127 -15.55 -5.37 -21.23
CA SER A 127 -14.96 -4.97 -22.51
C SER A 127 -13.49 -4.59 -22.32
N PRO A 128 -12.54 -5.47 -22.67
CA PRO A 128 -11.15 -5.06 -22.80
C PRO A 128 -11.04 -4.12 -24.00
N GLY A 129 -10.91 -2.82 -23.72
CA GLY A 129 -10.68 -1.80 -24.74
C GLY A 129 -9.45 -2.10 -25.63
N PRO A 130 -9.29 -1.33 -26.73
CA PRO A 130 -8.28 -1.59 -27.76
C PRO A 130 -6.82 -1.34 -27.30
N GLU A 131 -6.58 -0.91 -26.05
CA GLU A 131 -5.28 -0.45 -25.57
C GLU A 131 -4.25 -1.57 -25.35
N GLY A 132 -4.68 -2.82 -25.40
CA GLY A 132 -3.84 -4.00 -25.25
C GLY A 132 -3.46 -4.32 -23.79
N TRP A 133 -3.11 -5.59 -23.55
CA TRP A 133 -2.91 -6.12 -22.20
C TRP A 133 -1.74 -5.48 -21.43
N ARG A 134 -0.64 -5.11 -22.12
CA ARG A 134 0.56 -4.54 -21.48
C ARG A 134 0.28 -3.16 -20.87
N LEU A 135 -0.43 -2.30 -21.61
CA LEU A 135 -0.78 -0.97 -21.14
C LEU A 135 -1.79 -1.07 -19.98
N ARG A 136 -2.78 -1.96 -20.08
CA ARG A 136 -3.71 -2.24 -18.98
C ARG A 136 -3.01 -2.71 -17.71
N GLN A 137 -2.04 -3.62 -17.81
CA GLN A 137 -1.27 -4.04 -16.64
C GLN A 137 -0.51 -2.85 -15.99
N ARG A 138 0.19 -2.04 -16.78
CA ARG A 138 0.89 -0.85 -16.27
C ARG A 138 -0.08 0.17 -15.67
N HIS A 139 -1.25 0.34 -16.27
CA HIS A 139 -2.30 1.20 -15.76
C HIS A 139 -2.78 0.72 -14.40
N PHE A 140 -3.08 -0.57 -14.28
CA PHE A 140 -3.48 -1.18 -13.02
C PHE A 140 -2.43 -0.98 -11.91
N GLU A 141 -1.16 -1.22 -12.21
CA GLU A 141 -0.05 -1.00 -11.28
C GLU A 141 0.08 0.47 -10.87
N ALA A 142 -0.12 1.40 -11.80
CA ALA A 142 -0.08 2.85 -11.53
C ALA A 142 -1.25 3.28 -10.63
N VAL A 143 -2.48 2.89 -10.94
CA VAL A 143 -3.68 3.28 -10.16
C VAL A 143 -3.62 2.71 -8.74
N THR A 144 -3.25 1.43 -8.59
CA THR A 144 -3.12 0.83 -7.25
C THR A 144 -1.97 1.44 -6.44
N SER A 145 -0.87 1.82 -7.09
CA SER A 145 0.23 2.53 -6.42
C SER A 145 -0.17 3.94 -6.00
N LEU A 146 -0.86 4.67 -6.87
CA LEU A 146 -1.41 5.99 -6.57
C LEU A 146 -2.38 5.90 -5.39
N THR A 147 -3.31 4.95 -5.42
CA THR A 147 -4.27 4.71 -4.34
C THR A 147 -3.57 4.50 -2.99
N ARG A 148 -2.51 3.67 -2.94
CA ARG A 148 -1.73 3.47 -1.69
C ARG A 148 -1.06 4.75 -1.19
N SER A 149 -0.60 5.62 -2.10
CA SER A 149 -0.02 6.93 -1.76
C SER A 149 -1.08 7.95 -1.32
N CYS A 150 -2.25 7.96 -1.96
CA CYS A 150 -3.39 8.82 -1.64
C CYS A 150 -4.06 8.46 -0.32
N ARG A 151 -4.07 7.18 0.08
CA ARG A 151 -4.79 6.68 1.26
C ARG A 151 -4.49 7.39 2.59
N ARG A 152 -3.35 8.06 2.73
CA ARG A 152 -3.06 8.88 3.93
C ARG A 152 -3.92 10.15 3.99
N PHE A 153 -4.35 10.64 2.85
CA PHE A 153 -5.03 11.90 2.62
C PHE A 153 -6.55 11.73 2.46
N PHE A 154 -7.07 10.51 2.68
CA PHE A 154 -8.51 10.28 2.68
C PHE A 154 -9.14 11.01 3.87
N PRO A 155 -10.29 11.68 3.68
CA PRO A 155 -10.92 12.48 4.72
C PRO A 155 -11.41 11.61 5.89
N GLN A 156 -11.77 12.26 7.00
CA GLN A 156 -12.54 11.64 8.08
C GLN A 156 -13.83 11.02 7.54
N GLY A 157 -14.22 9.86 8.07
CA GLY A 157 -15.41 9.11 7.61
C GLY A 157 -15.10 8.12 6.50
N ALA A 158 -14.04 8.34 5.71
CA ALA A 158 -13.70 7.47 4.58
C ALA A 158 -13.48 6.00 5.00
N ALA A 159 -12.93 5.73 6.19
CA ALA A 159 -12.79 4.35 6.66
C ALA A 159 -14.14 3.64 6.84
N SER A 160 -15.13 4.35 7.37
CA SER A 160 -16.49 3.82 7.55
C SER A 160 -17.14 3.56 6.20
N ASP A 161 -17.06 4.51 5.27
CA ASP A 161 -17.66 4.38 3.94
C ASP A 161 -17.04 3.22 3.15
N ILE A 162 -15.70 3.14 3.14
CA ILE A 162 -14.94 2.07 2.48
C ILE A 162 -15.28 0.71 3.09
N TRP A 163 -15.39 0.65 4.42
CA TRP A 163 -15.76 -0.58 5.10
C TRP A 163 -17.17 -1.02 4.73
N SER A 164 -18.16 -0.14 4.83
CA SER A 164 -19.55 -0.45 4.47
C SER A 164 -19.71 -0.87 3.01
N GLU A 165 -19.05 -0.16 2.07
CA GLU A 165 -19.10 -0.52 0.64
C GLU A 165 -18.59 -1.95 0.42
N PHE A 166 -17.39 -2.27 0.92
CA PHE A 166 -16.76 -3.55 0.60
C PHE A 166 -17.21 -4.70 1.49
N MET A 167 -17.78 -4.43 2.67
CA MET A 167 -18.37 -5.47 3.51
C MET A 167 -19.51 -6.21 2.81
N SER A 168 -20.30 -5.52 1.99
CA SER A 168 -21.34 -6.15 1.16
C SER A 168 -20.79 -7.26 0.26
N LEU A 169 -19.55 -7.11 -0.24
CA LEU A 169 -18.89 -8.11 -1.07
C LEU A 169 -18.41 -9.33 -0.28
N LEU A 170 -18.25 -9.18 1.04
CA LEU A 170 -17.72 -10.17 1.97
C LEU A 170 -18.80 -11.02 2.66
N GLU A 171 -20.08 -10.70 2.46
CA GLU A 171 -21.21 -11.38 3.13
C GLU A 171 -21.27 -12.88 2.84
N ASN A 172 -20.85 -13.30 1.64
CA ASN A 172 -20.73 -14.70 1.28
C ASN A 172 -19.26 -15.07 1.04
N PRO A 173 -18.56 -15.61 2.06
CA PRO A 173 -17.13 -15.98 1.97
C PRO A 173 -16.81 -16.94 0.82
N TRP A 174 -17.78 -17.72 0.36
CA TRP A 174 -17.60 -18.72 -0.71
C TRP A 174 -17.80 -18.15 -2.12
N HIS A 175 -18.22 -16.89 -2.24
CA HIS A 175 -18.41 -16.23 -3.52
C HIS A 175 -17.13 -15.49 -3.97
N ASN A 176 -16.90 -15.43 -5.29
CA ASN A 176 -15.71 -14.79 -5.88
C ASN A 176 -15.56 -13.31 -5.49
N SER A 177 -16.69 -12.62 -5.24
CA SER A 177 -16.71 -11.23 -4.78
C SER A 177 -15.97 -11.04 -3.46
N SER A 178 -15.95 -12.04 -2.58
CA SER A 178 -15.27 -11.94 -1.29
C SER A 178 -13.76 -11.72 -1.46
N PHE A 179 -13.14 -12.44 -2.40
CA PHE A 179 -11.72 -12.25 -2.69
C PHE A 179 -11.43 -10.86 -3.25
N GLU A 180 -12.31 -10.31 -4.09
CA GLU A 180 -12.18 -8.94 -4.60
C GLU A 180 -12.38 -7.91 -3.48
N GLY A 181 -13.42 -8.07 -2.67
CA GLY A 181 -13.73 -7.25 -1.51
C GLY A 181 -12.56 -7.18 -0.53
N SER A 182 -11.97 -8.32 -0.16
CA SER A 182 -10.79 -8.34 0.72
C SER A 182 -9.57 -7.63 0.11
N GLY A 183 -9.37 -7.76 -1.20
CA GLY A 183 -8.36 -7.01 -1.94
C GLY A 183 -8.59 -5.51 -1.92
N PHE A 184 -9.84 -5.07 -2.11
CA PHE A 184 -10.24 -3.67 -2.05
C PHE A 184 -10.12 -3.09 -0.64
N VAL A 185 -10.57 -3.80 0.40
CA VAL A 185 -10.38 -3.41 1.81
C VAL A 185 -8.89 -3.21 2.08
N ARG A 186 -8.02 -4.15 1.67
CA ARG A 186 -6.57 -3.99 1.82
C ARG A 186 -6.03 -2.77 1.08
N LEU A 187 -6.55 -2.48 -0.12
CA LEU A 187 -6.07 -1.39 -0.96
C LEU A 187 -6.52 -0.02 -0.43
N PHE A 188 -7.79 0.13 -0.07
CA PHE A 188 -8.42 1.42 0.21
C PHE A 188 -8.52 1.77 1.69
N LEU A 189 -8.80 0.81 2.59
CA LEU A 189 -9.11 1.13 4.00
C LEU A 189 -8.01 1.97 4.65
N PRO A 190 -8.24 3.26 4.99
CA PRO A 190 -7.22 4.14 5.52
C PRO A 190 -6.97 3.87 7.01
N THR A 191 -5.72 4.06 7.43
CA THR A 191 -5.31 3.99 8.85
C THR A 191 -4.57 5.28 9.21
N ASN A 192 -5.05 6.41 8.67
CA ASN A 192 -4.51 7.75 8.93
C ASN A 192 -5.12 8.31 10.23
N PRO A 193 -4.54 9.37 10.81
CA PRO A 193 -5.02 9.93 12.07
C PRO A 193 -6.52 10.27 12.07
N GLU A 194 -7.03 10.83 10.96
CA GLU A 194 -8.44 11.26 10.84
C GLU A 194 -9.47 10.13 10.87
N ASN A 195 -9.04 8.87 10.69
CA ASN A 195 -9.93 7.71 10.71
C ASN A 195 -9.56 6.72 11.83
N GLN A 196 -8.80 7.14 12.85
CA GLN A 196 -8.40 6.24 13.94
C GLN A 196 -9.60 5.77 14.77
N ASP A 197 -10.60 6.63 14.98
CA ASP A 197 -11.78 6.35 15.80
C ASP A 197 -12.65 5.22 15.25
N PHE A 198 -12.53 4.92 13.95
CA PHE A 198 -13.21 3.80 13.31
C PHE A 198 -12.76 2.44 13.87
N PHE A 199 -11.50 2.32 14.28
CA PHE A 199 -10.91 1.06 14.71
C PHE A 199 -11.20 0.79 16.20
N SER A 200 -12.38 0.24 16.46
CA SER A 200 -12.81 -0.21 17.79
C SER A 200 -12.52 -1.68 18.05
N GLU A 201 -12.60 -2.12 19.30
CA GLU A 201 -12.51 -3.54 19.67
C GLU A 201 -13.57 -4.39 18.96
N LYS A 202 -14.80 -3.88 18.82
CA LYS A 202 -15.86 -4.53 18.04
C LYS A 202 -15.45 -4.72 16.58
N TRP A 203 -14.83 -3.72 15.95
CA TRP A 203 -14.34 -3.84 14.58
C TRP A 203 -13.26 -4.92 14.48
N ILE A 204 -12.37 -5.04 15.46
CA ILE A 204 -11.33 -6.07 15.47
C ILE A 204 -11.95 -7.45 15.54
N ASN A 205 -12.90 -7.68 16.46
CA ASN A 205 -13.59 -8.96 16.57
C ASN A 205 -14.26 -9.34 15.25
N ASN A 206 -15.02 -8.43 14.64
CA ASN A 206 -15.61 -8.65 13.31
C ASN A 206 -14.54 -8.96 12.25
N CYS A 207 -13.41 -8.24 12.25
CA CYS A 207 -12.31 -8.49 11.32
C CYS A 207 -11.67 -9.88 11.53
N LEU A 208 -11.58 -10.35 12.76
CA LEU A 208 -11.01 -11.65 13.10
C LEU A 208 -11.96 -12.80 12.76
N GLU A 209 -13.27 -12.62 12.96
CA GLU A 209 -14.32 -13.55 12.52
C GLU A 209 -14.34 -13.68 10.99
N LEU A 210 -14.28 -12.55 10.27
CA LEU A 210 -14.16 -12.55 8.81
C LEU A 210 -12.88 -13.26 8.34
N TRP A 211 -11.78 -13.08 9.05
CA TRP A 211 -10.55 -13.80 8.73
C TRP A 211 -10.78 -15.31 8.84
N ASP A 212 -11.44 -15.79 9.90
CA ASP A 212 -11.72 -17.23 10.10
C ASP A 212 -12.76 -17.81 9.13
N SER A 213 -13.55 -16.97 8.46
CA SER A 213 -14.62 -17.42 7.56
C SER A 213 -14.14 -18.22 6.34
N ILE A 214 -12.88 -18.05 5.91
CA ILE A 214 -12.27 -18.83 4.83
C ILE A 214 -11.03 -19.51 5.37
N PRO A 215 -11.11 -20.80 5.77
CA PRO A 215 -9.95 -21.55 6.19
C PRO A 215 -9.02 -21.81 5.00
N ASN A 216 -7.75 -22.07 5.28
CA ASN A 216 -6.82 -22.68 4.32
C ASN A 216 -6.58 -21.87 3.02
N CYS A 217 -6.69 -20.54 3.07
CA CYS A 217 -6.51 -19.66 1.92
C CYS A 217 -5.41 -18.62 2.15
N GLN A 218 -4.23 -18.84 1.56
CA GLN A 218 -3.10 -17.90 1.68
C GLN A 218 -3.38 -16.50 1.14
N PHE A 219 -4.17 -16.40 0.07
CA PHE A 219 -4.57 -15.10 -0.45
C PHE A 219 -5.38 -14.32 0.58
N TRP A 220 -6.40 -14.97 1.16
CA TRP A 220 -7.27 -14.40 2.19
C TRP A 220 -6.47 -13.98 3.42
N ASN A 221 -5.67 -14.90 3.95
CA ASN A 221 -4.76 -14.67 5.07
C ASN A 221 -3.87 -13.44 4.82
N SER A 222 -3.29 -13.34 3.63
CA SER A 222 -2.41 -12.22 3.28
C SER A 222 -3.13 -10.88 3.24
N GLN A 223 -4.41 -10.83 2.82
CA GLN A 223 -5.18 -9.60 2.81
C GLN A 223 -5.40 -9.10 4.24
N TRP A 224 -5.91 -9.96 5.11
CA TRP A 224 -6.24 -9.61 6.49
C TRP A 224 -5.02 -9.35 7.34
N ALA A 225 -3.94 -10.12 7.18
CA ALA A 225 -2.67 -9.83 7.84
C ALA A 225 -2.15 -8.44 7.47
N ALA A 226 -2.25 -8.03 6.19
CA ALA A 226 -1.83 -6.71 5.73
C ALA A 226 -2.74 -5.57 6.22
N VAL A 227 -4.04 -5.82 6.40
CA VAL A 227 -4.97 -4.85 7.00
C VAL A 227 -4.64 -4.69 8.48
N LEU A 228 -4.66 -5.78 9.24
CA LEU A 228 -4.46 -5.78 10.69
C LEU A 228 -3.08 -5.23 11.08
N ALA A 229 -2.02 -5.60 10.36
CA ALA A 229 -0.68 -5.06 10.60
C ALA A 229 -0.63 -3.53 10.50
N ARG A 230 -1.43 -2.91 9.61
CA ARG A 230 -1.51 -1.45 9.51
C ARG A 230 -2.24 -0.82 10.69
N VAL A 231 -3.28 -1.48 11.19
CA VAL A 231 -4.03 -1.07 12.39
C VAL A 231 -3.15 -1.19 13.63
N ILE A 232 -2.54 -2.36 13.88
CA ILE A 232 -1.61 -2.61 15.00
C ILE A 232 -0.51 -1.54 15.08
N ARG A 233 0.05 -1.17 13.92
CA ARG A 233 1.11 -0.16 13.84
C ARG A 233 0.63 1.27 14.16
N LYS A 234 -0.65 1.58 13.96
CA LYS A 234 -1.16 2.95 13.96
C LYS A 234 -2.14 3.26 15.08
N CYS A 235 -2.86 2.27 15.60
CA CYS A 235 -3.86 2.42 16.63
C CYS A 235 -3.29 1.89 17.95
N SER A 236 -2.87 2.80 18.81
CA SER A 236 -2.29 2.49 20.12
C SER A 236 -3.34 2.30 21.23
N SER A 237 -4.60 2.69 20.97
CA SER A 237 -5.72 2.61 21.91
C SER A 237 -6.23 1.19 22.15
N ILE A 238 -5.90 0.26 21.25
CA ILE A 238 -6.35 -1.13 21.32
C ILE A 238 -5.40 -1.93 22.19
N ASP A 239 -5.95 -2.62 23.18
CA ASP A 239 -5.25 -3.69 23.86
C ASP A 239 -5.28 -4.96 23.00
N TRP A 240 -4.10 -5.50 22.72
CA TRP A 240 -3.93 -6.67 21.87
C TRP A 240 -3.69 -7.96 22.66
N GLU A 241 -3.50 -7.88 23.99
CA GLU A 241 -3.03 -9.01 24.81
C GLU A 241 -3.89 -10.27 24.65
N SER A 242 -5.22 -10.13 24.73
CA SER A 242 -6.17 -11.25 24.59
C SER A 242 -6.10 -11.91 23.21
N TYR A 243 -5.69 -11.17 22.18
CA TYR A 243 -5.61 -11.66 20.79
C TYR A 243 -4.26 -12.29 20.45
N LEU A 244 -3.21 -12.08 21.25
CA LEU A 244 -1.85 -12.50 20.90
C LEU A 244 -1.73 -14.01 20.65
N PRO A 245 -2.20 -14.92 21.52
CA PRO A 245 -2.01 -16.36 21.30
C PRO A 245 -2.61 -16.84 19.97
N MET A 246 -3.82 -16.37 19.65
CA MET A 246 -4.50 -16.67 18.40
C MET A 246 -3.75 -16.06 17.19
N LEU A 247 -3.35 -14.80 17.26
CA LEU A 247 -2.63 -14.13 16.16
C LEU A 247 -1.28 -14.79 15.86
N PHE A 248 -0.50 -15.14 16.88
CA PHE A 248 0.77 -15.85 16.70
C PHE A 248 0.57 -17.25 16.11
N SER A 249 -0.49 -17.96 16.51
CA SER A 249 -0.86 -19.25 15.90
C SER A 249 -1.22 -19.09 14.42
N ARG A 250 -1.99 -18.06 14.06
CA ARG A 250 -2.29 -17.73 12.65
C ARG A 250 -1.01 -17.40 11.88
N PHE A 251 -0.12 -16.59 12.44
CA PHE A 251 1.15 -16.23 11.81
C PHE A 251 2.03 -17.44 11.53
N LEU A 252 2.12 -18.39 12.48
CA LEU A 252 2.84 -19.64 12.29
C LEU A 252 2.28 -20.43 11.10
N ASN A 253 0.95 -20.63 11.07
CA ASN A 253 0.28 -21.38 10.01
C ASN A 253 0.47 -20.75 8.62
N MET A 254 0.58 -19.42 8.55
CA MET A 254 0.82 -18.70 7.29
C MET A 254 2.22 -18.94 6.68
N PHE A 255 3.18 -19.51 7.43
CA PHE A 255 4.46 -19.92 6.87
C PHE A 255 4.43 -21.28 6.17
N GLU A 256 3.35 -22.07 6.36
CA GLU A 256 3.16 -23.39 5.72
C GLU A 256 4.35 -24.33 5.90
N VAL A 257 4.95 -24.31 7.09
CA VAL A 257 6.04 -25.22 7.44
C VAL A 257 5.49 -26.62 7.78
N PRO A 258 6.14 -27.71 7.34
CA PRO A 258 5.63 -29.07 7.51
C PRO A 258 5.76 -29.55 8.95
N VAL A 259 4.66 -30.00 9.55
CA VAL A 259 4.69 -30.57 10.90
C VAL A 259 4.77 -32.09 10.80
N ALA A 260 5.81 -32.68 11.42
CA ALA A 260 6.09 -34.12 11.38
C ALA A 260 6.17 -34.67 9.94
N ASN A 261 5.51 -35.80 9.65
CA ASN A 261 5.50 -36.43 8.32
C ASN A 261 4.44 -35.81 7.36
N GLY A 262 3.76 -34.73 7.77
CA GLY A 262 2.71 -34.09 6.98
C GLY A 262 3.26 -33.03 6.01
N SER A 263 2.51 -32.77 4.93
CA SER A 263 2.78 -31.60 4.09
C SER A 263 2.44 -30.31 4.84
N GLY A 264 3.31 -29.30 4.80
CA GLY A 264 3.03 -27.97 5.38
C GLY A 264 1.97 -27.16 4.65
N SER A 265 1.57 -27.59 3.44
CA SER A 265 0.48 -26.99 2.67
C SER A 265 -0.88 -27.53 3.13
N TYR A 266 -1.90 -26.67 3.05
CA TYR A 266 -3.26 -27.09 3.32
C TYR A 266 -3.71 -28.20 2.36
N PRO A 267 -4.36 -29.27 2.85
CA PRO A 267 -4.78 -30.41 2.02
C PRO A 267 -5.83 -30.02 0.98
N PHE A 268 -6.65 -29.00 1.27
CA PHE A 268 -7.64 -28.42 0.36
C PHE A 268 -7.47 -26.90 0.33
N SER A 269 -6.70 -26.38 -0.62
CA SER A 269 -6.56 -24.94 -0.81
C SER A 269 -7.78 -24.38 -1.54
N VAL A 270 -8.36 -23.30 -1.03
CA VAL A 270 -9.43 -22.58 -1.74
C VAL A 270 -8.84 -21.91 -2.98
N ASP A 271 -9.41 -22.21 -4.15
CA ASP A 271 -8.96 -21.59 -5.40
C ASP A 271 -9.41 -20.14 -5.47
N VAL A 272 -8.47 -19.25 -5.84
CA VAL A 272 -8.75 -17.82 -5.94
C VAL A 272 -8.94 -17.49 -7.42
N PRO A 273 -10.02 -16.78 -7.80
CA PRO A 273 -10.28 -16.46 -9.20
C PRO A 273 -9.06 -15.82 -9.86
N ARG A 274 -8.75 -16.26 -11.09
CA ARG A 274 -7.55 -15.86 -11.83
C ARG A 274 -7.46 -14.34 -11.99
N ASN A 275 -8.58 -13.68 -12.25
CA ASN A 275 -8.66 -12.23 -12.37
C ASN A 275 -8.31 -11.57 -11.03
N THR A 276 -8.88 -12.02 -9.91
CA THR A 276 -8.55 -11.51 -8.58
C THR A 276 -7.08 -11.71 -8.22
N ARG A 277 -6.47 -12.85 -8.59
CA ARG A 277 -5.01 -13.06 -8.40
C ARG A 277 -4.17 -12.09 -9.23
N PHE A 278 -4.61 -11.73 -10.42
CA PHE A 278 -3.94 -10.75 -11.27
C PHE A 278 -4.08 -9.32 -10.72
N LEU A 279 -5.25 -8.98 -10.20
CA LEU A 279 -5.59 -7.65 -9.68
C LEU A 279 -5.01 -7.42 -8.28
N PHE A 280 -4.95 -8.44 -7.44
CA PHE A 280 -4.34 -8.34 -6.13
C PHE A 280 -3.16 -9.31 -6.05
N PRO A 281 -2.07 -9.04 -6.81
CA PRO A 281 -0.98 -9.99 -6.93
C PRO A 281 -0.31 -10.18 -5.56
N ASN A 282 -0.34 -11.43 -5.11
CA ASN A 282 0.35 -11.87 -3.90
C ASN A 282 1.82 -12.27 -4.17
N ARG A 283 2.26 -12.28 -5.43
CA ARG A 283 3.57 -12.82 -5.86
C ARG A 283 4.78 -12.13 -5.23
N THR A 284 4.66 -10.89 -4.76
CA THR A 284 5.74 -10.11 -4.13
C THR A 284 5.53 -9.86 -2.63
N MET A 285 4.41 -10.31 -2.07
CA MET A 285 4.09 -10.14 -0.66
C MET A 285 3.85 -11.51 -0.04
N THR A 286 4.95 -12.12 0.38
CA THR A 286 4.88 -13.09 1.47
C THR A 286 4.19 -12.41 2.67
N PRO A 287 3.45 -13.16 3.51
CA PRO A 287 2.84 -12.59 4.70
C PRO A 287 3.87 -12.06 5.70
N SER A 288 5.14 -12.47 5.54
CA SER A 288 6.30 -12.11 6.35
C SER A 288 6.40 -10.65 6.73
N LYS A 289 6.16 -9.72 5.79
CA LYS A 289 6.24 -8.28 6.08
C LYS A 289 5.16 -7.85 7.08
N SER A 290 3.94 -8.33 6.88
CA SER A 290 2.80 -8.00 7.74
C SER A 290 2.98 -8.64 9.11
N ILE A 291 3.38 -9.92 9.15
CA ILE A 291 3.66 -10.66 10.39
C ILE A 291 4.76 -9.96 11.20
N ALA A 292 5.91 -9.66 10.57
CA ALA A 292 7.02 -8.98 11.22
C ALA A 292 6.63 -7.61 11.76
N GLN A 293 5.86 -6.82 10.99
CA GLN A 293 5.37 -5.53 11.45
C GLN A 293 4.43 -5.69 12.66
N SER A 294 3.50 -6.63 12.63
CA SER A 294 2.60 -6.90 13.77
C SER A 294 3.40 -7.26 15.03
N ILE A 295 4.29 -8.26 14.93
CA ILE A 295 5.11 -8.72 16.06
C ILE A 295 5.94 -7.57 16.64
N VAL A 296 6.66 -6.81 15.81
CA VAL A 296 7.48 -5.70 16.29
C VAL A 296 6.64 -4.66 17.04
N TYR A 297 5.40 -4.41 16.65
CA TYR A 297 4.54 -3.44 17.33
C TYR A 297 3.76 -4.00 18.53
N PHE A 298 3.71 -5.33 18.68
CA PHE A 298 3.23 -5.99 19.90
C PHE A 298 4.27 -5.99 21.02
N LEU A 299 5.57 -6.00 20.71
CA LEU A 299 6.64 -6.01 21.71
C LEU A 299 6.64 -4.73 22.55
N LYS A 300 6.08 -4.78 23.76
CA LYS A 300 6.05 -3.66 24.71
C LYS A 300 6.46 -4.16 26.10
N PRO A 301 7.01 -3.31 26.98
CA PRO A 301 7.24 -3.69 28.38
C PRO A 301 5.95 -4.23 29.01
N GLY A 302 6.04 -5.37 29.70
CA GLY A 302 4.89 -6.03 30.34
C GLY A 302 3.97 -6.82 29.41
N SER A 303 4.19 -6.82 28.09
CA SER A 303 3.37 -7.58 27.13
C SER A 303 3.77 -9.05 27.07
N SER A 304 2.79 -9.95 26.93
CA SER A 304 3.03 -11.38 26.68
C SER A 304 3.57 -11.67 25.28
N ALA A 305 3.62 -10.65 24.40
CA ALA A 305 4.11 -10.77 23.02
C ALA A 305 5.55 -11.29 22.92
N HIS A 306 6.41 -10.99 23.90
CA HIS A 306 7.78 -11.50 23.91
C HIS A 306 7.81 -13.03 24.05
N GLU A 307 7.01 -13.59 24.96
CA GLU A 307 6.92 -15.03 25.17
C GLU A 307 6.30 -15.73 23.96
N GLN A 308 5.25 -15.16 23.38
CA GLN A 308 4.63 -15.68 22.16
C GLN A 308 5.61 -15.65 20.98
N PHE A 309 6.39 -14.58 20.85
CA PHE A 309 7.41 -14.48 19.81
C PHE A 309 8.54 -15.48 20.00
N LYS A 310 9.00 -15.71 21.24
CA LYS A 310 9.99 -16.74 21.55
C LYS A 310 9.48 -18.14 21.15
N LYS A 311 8.23 -18.46 21.47
CA LYS A 311 7.59 -19.73 21.05
C LYS A 311 7.57 -19.86 19.52
N LEU A 312 7.18 -18.80 18.80
CA LEU A 312 7.17 -18.79 17.34
C LEU A 312 8.58 -19.03 16.76
N VAL A 313 9.60 -18.36 17.28
CA VAL A 313 10.99 -18.52 16.83
C VAL A 313 11.46 -19.96 17.06
N ASN A 314 11.23 -20.53 18.24
CA ASN A 314 11.61 -21.91 18.54
C ASN A 314 10.96 -22.91 17.60
N LEU A 315 9.68 -22.70 17.24
CA LEU A 315 8.97 -23.56 16.28
C LEU A 315 9.52 -23.43 14.85
N LEU A 316 10.04 -22.25 14.49
CA LEU A 316 10.55 -21.97 13.15
C LEU A 316 12.05 -22.25 12.98
N GLU A 317 12.80 -22.37 14.08
CA GLU A 317 14.27 -22.45 14.11
C GLU A 317 14.82 -23.53 13.17
N GLN A 318 14.28 -24.74 13.24
CA GLN A 318 14.73 -25.87 12.44
C GLN A 318 14.62 -25.64 10.91
N TYR A 319 13.68 -24.79 10.46
CA TYR A 319 13.47 -24.52 9.03
C TYR A 319 14.45 -23.47 8.47
N TYR A 320 15.26 -22.85 9.32
CA TYR A 320 16.35 -21.98 8.92
C TYR A 320 17.67 -22.74 8.69
N HIS A 321 17.76 -24.00 9.09
CA HIS A 321 18.95 -24.81 8.82
C HIS A 321 19.14 -24.97 7.30
N PRO A 322 20.36 -24.78 6.74
CA PRO A 322 20.60 -24.83 5.29
C PRO A 322 20.13 -26.12 4.60
N SER A 323 20.18 -27.25 5.32
CA SER A 323 19.73 -28.55 4.82
C SER A 323 18.21 -28.75 4.85
N ASN A 324 17.44 -27.88 5.53
CA ASN A 324 15.99 -27.99 5.70
C ASN A 324 15.22 -27.02 4.80
N GLY A 325 15.80 -26.72 3.62
CA GLY A 325 15.20 -25.84 2.63
C GLY A 325 13.93 -26.40 2.00
N GLY A 326 12.96 -25.54 1.74
CA GLY A 326 11.68 -25.90 1.13
C GLY A 326 10.91 -24.69 0.61
N ARG A 327 9.62 -24.88 0.32
CA ARG A 327 8.75 -23.80 -0.20
C ARG A 327 8.63 -22.61 0.76
N TRP A 328 8.75 -22.86 2.07
CA TRP A 328 8.70 -21.86 3.13
C TRP A 328 9.96 -20.99 3.22
N THR A 329 11.11 -21.44 2.71
CA THR A 329 12.42 -20.82 2.94
C THR A 329 12.45 -19.35 2.53
N TYR A 330 11.88 -19.01 1.37
CA TYR A 330 11.78 -17.62 0.95
C TYR A 330 10.93 -16.78 1.92
N SER A 331 9.77 -17.29 2.36
CA SER A 331 8.90 -16.57 3.31
C SER A 331 9.60 -16.33 4.65
N LEU A 332 10.36 -17.31 5.13
CA LEU A 332 11.13 -17.22 6.38
C LEU A 332 12.32 -16.24 6.26
N GLU A 333 13.09 -16.28 5.16
CA GLU A 333 14.15 -15.30 4.89
C GLU A 333 13.59 -13.86 4.90
N ARG A 334 12.49 -13.62 4.18
CA ARG A 334 11.82 -12.32 4.16
C ARG A 334 11.30 -11.92 5.54
N PHE A 335 10.93 -12.87 6.41
CA PHE A 335 10.47 -12.60 7.75
C PHE A 335 11.59 -12.04 8.63
N LEU A 336 12.77 -12.67 8.62
CA LEU A 336 13.95 -12.15 9.33
C LEU A 336 14.33 -10.74 8.86
N LEU A 337 14.42 -10.54 7.55
CA LEU A 337 14.71 -9.23 6.97
C LEU A 337 13.69 -8.17 7.43
N HIS A 338 12.40 -8.50 7.38
CA HIS A 338 11.35 -7.55 7.72
C HIS A 338 11.22 -7.29 9.23
N LEU A 339 11.59 -8.24 10.11
CA LEU A 339 11.69 -8.01 11.55
C LEU A 339 12.71 -6.91 11.84
N VAL A 340 13.93 -7.04 11.31
CA VAL A 340 15.01 -6.05 11.50
C VAL A 340 14.60 -4.69 10.97
N VAL A 341 14.07 -4.64 9.73
CA VAL A 341 13.64 -3.39 9.10
C VAL A 341 12.49 -2.73 9.86
N ALA A 342 11.53 -3.50 10.36
CA ALA A 342 10.41 -2.96 11.13
C ALA A 342 10.87 -2.43 12.49
N PHE A 343 11.74 -3.18 13.18
CA PHE A 343 12.31 -2.78 14.47
C PHE A 343 13.13 -1.50 14.37
N GLN A 344 14.06 -1.41 13.41
CA GLN A 344 14.85 -0.20 13.15
C GLN A 344 13.94 1.02 12.89
N LYS A 345 12.89 0.85 12.08
CA LYS A 345 11.93 1.92 11.79
C LYS A 345 11.08 2.32 13.00
N ARG A 346 10.85 1.42 13.94
CA ARG A 346 10.16 1.72 15.19
C ARG A 346 11.09 2.49 16.12
N LEU A 347 12.30 1.97 16.34
CA LEU A 347 13.33 2.58 17.18
C LEU A 347 13.62 4.03 16.74
N GLN A 348 13.83 4.26 15.44
CA GLN A 348 14.05 5.60 14.90
C GLN A 348 12.88 6.56 15.17
N ARG A 349 11.63 6.06 15.26
CA ARG A 349 10.47 6.91 15.57
C ARG A 349 10.30 7.18 17.05
N GLU A 350 10.77 6.28 17.92
CA GLU A 350 10.68 6.44 19.37
C GLU A 350 11.86 7.26 19.93
N GLN A 351 12.97 7.36 19.17
CA GLN A 351 14.14 8.19 19.49
C GLN A 351 14.09 9.61 18.90
N GLN A 352 13.17 9.87 17.97
CA GLN A 352 12.90 11.20 17.39
C GLN A 352 11.75 11.84 18.15
#